data_AF-A0A2J0MDJ0-F1
#
_entry.id   AF-A0A2J0MDJ0-F1
#
_cell.length_a   1.000
_cell.length_b   1.000
_cell.length_c   1.000
_cell.angle_alpha   90.00
_cell.angle_beta   90.00
_cell.angle_gamma   90.00
#
_symmetry.space_group_name_H-M   'P 1'
#
loop_
_entity.id
_entity.type
_entity.pdbx_description
1 polymer ?
#
loop_
_entity_poly.entity_id
_entity_poly.type
_entity_poly.pdbx_seq_one_letter_code
_entity_poly.pdbx_strand_id
1 'polypeptide(L)'
;MTKAKRSGALPVPHSGAGCRVKICGITNLEDALCAARCGAYFLGFIFYKKSKRHVLPAKAVSIIKALPKKIFTVGVFVNERPETVKKIAKECGLDILQFHGDESPAYLN
;
A
#
# COMPACT_ATOMS: atom_id res chain seq x y z
N MET A 1 1.89 -16.96 15.02
CA MET A 1 1.51 -16.82 13.59
C MET A 1 2.69 -16.23 12.84
N THR A 2 3.39 -17.08 12.08
CA THR A 2 4.64 -16.76 11.37
C THR A 2 4.39 -15.79 10.21
N LYS A 3 5.14 -14.68 10.17
CA LYS A 3 5.12 -13.76 9.01
C LYS A 3 5.51 -14.55 7.76
N ALA A 4 4.63 -14.59 6.76
CA ALA A 4 4.97 -15.11 5.43
C ALA A 4 6.20 -14.33 4.92
N LYS A 5 7.30 -15.04 4.63
CA LYS A 5 8.54 -14.43 4.14
C LYS A 5 8.31 -13.92 2.71
N ARG A 6 8.18 -12.59 2.53
CA ARG A 6 8.20 -11.94 1.20
C ARG A 6 9.49 -12.34 0.46
N SER A 7 9.40 -12.72 -0.82
CA SER A 7 10.55 -13.15 -1.63
C SER A 7 11.51 -11.98 -1.93
N GLY A 8 12.77 -12.28 -2.28
CA GLY A 8 13.75 -11.33 -2.81
C GLY A 8 14.37 -11.89 -4.10
N ALA A 9 14.82 -11.12 -5.10
CA ALA A 9 14.64 -9.71 -5.43
C ALA A 9 14.49 -9.58 -6.96
N LEU A 10 13.93 -8.46 -7.45
CA LEU A 10 14.25 -7.90 -8.77
C LEU A 10 15.03 -6.59 -8.53
N PRO A 11 16.08 -6.28 -9.31
CA PRO A 11 17.01 -5.21 -8.99
C PRO A 11 16.49 -3.87 -9.53
N VAL A 12 16.50 -2.84 -8.68
CA VAL A 12 16.75 -1.47 -9.13
C VAL A 12 17.59 -0.73 -8.07
N PRO A 13 18.56 0.11 -8.49
CA PRO A 13 19.44 0.83 -7.58
C PRO A 13 18.67 1.97 -6.90
N HIS A 14 18.76 2.05 -5.57
CA HIS A 14 18.28 3.23 -4.81
C HIS A 14 19.47 4.03 -4.26
N SER A 15 20.67 3.81 -4.81
CA SER A 15 21.90 4.48 -4.41
C SER A 15 22.02 5.80 -5.17
N GLY A 16 21.28 6.84 -4.75
CA GLY A 16 21.45 8.20 -5.27
C GLY A 16 20.26 9.15 -5.04
N ALA A 17 20.54 10.46 -5.06
CA ALA A 17 19.65 11.61 -4.87
C ALA A 17 18.53 11.76 -5.93
N GLY A 18 17.70 10.73 -6.13
CA GLY A 18 16.58 10.71 -7.07
C GLY A 18 15.20 10.88 -6.41
N CYS A 19 14.20 11.25 -7.22
CA CYS A 19 12.81 11.39 -6.77
C CYS A 19 12.21 10.03 -6.39
N ARG A 20 11.52 9.96 -5.25
CA ARG A 20 10.75 8.76 -4.85
C ARG A 20 9.37 8.80 -5.50
N VAL A 21 9.05 7.76 -6.27
CA VAL A 21 7.79 7.67 -7.02
C VAL A 21 6.79 6.76 -6.32
N LYS A 22 5.52 7.20 -6.25
CA LYS A 22 4.38 6.40 -5.80
C LYS A 22 3.44 6.09 -6.96
N ILE A 23 3.09 4.82 -7.15
CA ILE A 23 2.01 4.40 -8.05
C ILE A 23 0.78 4.06 -7.22
N CYS A 24 -0.35 4.73 -7.46
CA CYS A 24 -1.52 4.67 -6.60
C CYS A 24 -2.75 4.07 -7.28
N GLY A 25 -3.56 3.34 -6.51
CA GLY A 25 -4.77 2.68 -6.98
C GLY A 25 -4.47 1.34 -7.63
N ILE A 26 -3.53 0.58 -7.06
CA ILE A 26 -3.21 -0.78 -7.47
C ILE A 26 -4.41 -1.68 -7.15
N THR A 27 -4.87 -2.45 -8.15
CA THR A 27 -6.05 -3.31 -8.02
C THR A 27 -5.79 -4.78 -8.32
N ASN A 28 -4.65 -5.11 -8.92
CA ASN A 28 -4.26 -6.47 -9.28
C ASN A 28 -2.75 -6.68 -9.06
N LEU A 29 -2.32 -7.94 -9.08
CA LEU A 29 -0.93 -8.32 -8.81
C LEU A 29 0.02 -7.94 -9.95
N GLU A 30 -0.44 -8.05 -11.19
CA GLU A 30 0.38 -7.81 -12.38
C GLU A 30 0.89 -6.37 -12.43
N ASP A 31 0.00 -5.40 -12.25
CA ASP A 31 0.34 -3.97 -12.17
C ASP A 31 1.28 -3.68 -11.00
N ALA A 32 1.03 -4.31 -9.85
CA ALA A 32 1.84 -4.13 -8.65
C ALA A 32 3.29 -4.59 -8.89
N LEU A 33 3.47 -5.76 -9.51
CA LEU A 33 4.78 -6.30 -9.86
C LEU A 33 5.44 -5.50 -10.99
N CYS A 34 4.67 -5.03 -11.97
CA CYS A 34 5.16 -4.17 -13.04
C CYS A 34 5.72 -2.86 -12.48
N ALA A 35 4.93 -2.16 -11.65
CA ALA A 35 5.35 -0.93 -11.00
C ALA A 35 6.60 -1.14 -10.12
N ALA A 36 6.65 -2.24 -9.37
CA ALA A 36 7.83 -2.59 -8.57
C ALA A 36 9.08 -2.82 -9.44
N ARG A 37 8.94 -3.50 -10.58
CA ARG A 37 10.04 -3.69 -11.55
C ARG A 37 10.53 -2.39 -12.17
N CYS A 38 9.61 -1.45 -12.43
CA CYS A 38 9.93 -0.12 -12.94
C CYS A 38 10.52 0.83 -11.89
N GLY A 39 10.69 0.37 -10.64
CA GLY A 39 11.32 1.14 -9.57
C GLY A 39 10.39 2.08 -8.81
N ALA A 40 9.08 1.78 -8.76
CA ALA A 40 8.19 2.44 -7.81
C ALA A 40 8.71 2.26 -6.38
N TYR A 41 8.73 3.34 -5.60
CA TYR A 41 9.13 3.30 -4.20
C TYR A 41 7.94 2.95 -3.29
N PHE A 42 6.76 3.44 -3.67
CA PHE A 42 5.50 3.21 -2.95
C PHE A 42 4.41 2.65 -3.86
N LEU A 43 3.60 1.73 -3.34
CA LEU A 43 2.37 1.27 -3.98
C LEU A 43 1.15 1.60 -3.11
N GLY A 44 0.16 2.24 -3.71
CA GLY A 44 -1.07 2.68 -3.03
C GLY A 44 -2.28 1.79 -3.29
N PHE A 45 -2.93 1.36 -2.22
CA PHE A 45 -4.18 0.58 -2.23
C PHE A 45 -5.32 1.45 -1.68
N ILE A 46 -6.42 1.57 -2.41
CA ILE A 46 -7.52 2.45 -2.04
C ILE A 46 -8.61 1.64 -1.35
N PHE A 47 -8.91 1.96 -0.09
CA PHE A 47 -9.95 1.30 0.72
C PHE A 47 -11.25 2.11 0.81
N TYR A 48 -11.41 3.12 -0.04
CA TYR A 48 -12.64 3.91 -0.14
C TYR A 48 -13.62 3.31 -1.16
N LYS A 49 -14.78 2.84 -0.67
CA LYS A 49 -15.77 2.08 -1.46
C LYS A 49 -16.31 2.79 -2.70
N LYS A 50 -16.37 4.14 -2.71
CA LYS A 50 -16.86 4.89 -3.88
C LYS A 50 -15.81 5.08 -4.97
N SER A 51 -14.54 4.72 -4.73
CA SER A 51 -13.50 4.78 -5.75
C SER A 51 -13.64 3.62 -6.75
N LYS A 52 -13.53 3.92 -8.05
CA LYS A 52 -13.43 2.88 -9.10
C LYS A 52 -12.21 1.96 -8.92
N ARG A 53 -11.19 2.43 -8.18
CA ARG A 53 -9.94 1.70 -7.87
C ARG A 53 -9.96 1.09 -6.45
N HIS A 54 -11.15 0.97 -5.85
CA HIS A 54 -11.32 0.34 -4.54
C HIS A 54 -10.87 -1.12 -4.55
N VAL A 55 -10.17 -1.54 -3.49
CA VAL A 55 -9.79 -2.93 -3.27
C VAL A 55 -10.27 -3.43 -1.91
N LEU A 56 -10.67 -4.70 -1.86
CA LEU A 56 -10.95 -5.38 -0.60
C LEU A 56 -9.64 -5.63 0.16
N PRO A 57 -9.64 -5.55 1.51
CA PRO A 57 -8.47 -5.87 2.35
C PRO A 57 -7.84 -7.23 2.01
N ALA A 58 -8.67 -8.28 1.87
CA ALA A 58 -8.19 -9.61 1.50
C ALA A 58 -7.44 -9.64 0.15
N LYS A 59 -7.88 -8.85 -0.84
CA LYS A 59 -7.19 -8.74 -2.13
C LYS A 59 -5.86 -8.00 -1.99
N ALA A 60 -5.83 -6.91 -1.22
CA ALA A 60 -4.61 -6.17 -0.93
C ALA A 60 -3.58 -7.06 -0.19
N VAL A 61 -4.01 -7.86 0.80
CA VAL A 61 -3.15 -8.84 1.49
C VAL A 61 -2.47 -9.79 0.50
N SER A 62 -3.23 -10.36 -0.44
CA SER A 62 -2.69 -11.30 -1.44
C SER A 62 -1.65 -10.63 -2.33
N ILE A 63 -1.89 -9.38 -2.77
CA ILE A 63 -0.93 -8.62 -3.59
C ILE A 63 0.31 -8.29 -2.77
N ILE A 64 0.14 -7.73 -1.57
CA ILE A 64 1.23 -7.26 -0.70
C ILE A 64 2.17 -8.40 -0.30
N LYS A 65 1.64 -9.61 -0.07
CA LYS A 65 2.46 -10.79 0.24
C LYS A 65 3.40 -11.20 -0.90
N ALA A 66 3.00 -10.95 -2.14
CA ALA A 66 3.80 -11.27 -3.33
C ALA A 66 4.80 -10.16 -3.71
N LEU A 67 4.72 -8.98 -3.08
CA LEU A 67 5.62 -7.87 -3.40
C LEU A 67 7.04 -8.11 -2.88
N PRO A 68 8.07 -7.60 -3.60
CA PRO A 68 9.44 -7.55 -3.10
C PRO A 68 9.54 -6.76 -1.79
N LYS A 69 10.47 -7.13 -0.91
CA LYS A 69 10.67 -6.49 0.41
C LYS A 69 10.97 -4.98 0.38
N LYS A 70 11.43 -4.43 -0.75
CA LYS A 70 11.87 -3.02 -0.86
C LYS A 70 10.75 -2.03 -1.22
N ILE A 71 9.52 -2.50 -1.43
CA ILE A 71 8.37 -1.65 -1.77
C ILE A 71 7.60 -1.27 -0.51
N PHE A 72 7.37 0.02 -0.30
CA PHE A 72 6.50 0.52 0.75
C PHE A 72 5.03 0.49 0.30
N THR A 73 4.16 0.05 1.19
CA THR A 73 2.73 -0.10 0.93
C THR A 73 1.93 1.01 1.63
N VAL A 74 1.05 1.65 0.87
CA VAL A 74 0.25 2.79 1.34
C VAL A 74 -1.22 2.43 1.27
N GLY A 75 -1.95 2.57 2.38
CA GLY A 75 -3.43 2.51 2.37
C GLY A 75 -4.02 3.89 2.25
N VAL A 76 -4.95 4.08 1.31
CA VAL A 76 -5.68 5.34 1.12
C VAL A 76 -7.08 5.20 1.70
N PHE A 77 -7.41 6.09 2.63
CA PHE A 77 -8.68 6.16 3.34
C PHE A 77 -9.34 7.53 3.13
N VAL A 78 -10.66 7.56 3.20
CA VAL A 78 -11.47 8.78 3.08
C VAL A 78 -12.58 8.69 4.11
N ASN A 79 -12.48 9.49 5.17
CA ASN A 79 -13.45 9.62 6.26
C ASN A 79 -13.89 8.25 6.83
N GLU A 80 -12.96 7.29 6.91
CA GLU A 80 -13.20 5.98 7.50
C GLU A 80 -12.99 6.04 9.02
N ARG A 81 -13.58 5.12 9.78
CA ARG A 81 -13.42 5.11 11.23
C ARG A 81 -12.00 4.67 11.64
N PRO A 82 -11.40 5.26 12.70
CA PRO A 82 -10.04 4.92 13.12
C PRO A 82 -9.85 3.42 13.39
N GLU A 83 -10.85 2.75 13.96
CA GLU A 83 -10.79 1.32 14.29
C GLU A 83 -10.72 0.47 13.01
N THR A 84 -11.50 0.85 11.99
CA THR A 84 -11.48 0.19 10.68
C THR A 84 -10.11 0.39 10.03
N VAL A 85 -9.55 1.60 10.05
CA VAL A 85 -8.23 1.90 9.47
C VAL A 85 -7.14 1.07 10.16
N LYS A 86 -7.12 1.06 11.50
CA LYS A 86 -6.16 0.27 12.30
C LYS A 86 -6.26 -1.22 11.98
N LYS A 87 -7.49 -1.74 11.84
CA LYS A 87 -7.73 -3.14 11.47
C LYS A 87 -7.16 -3.45 10.07
N ILE A 88 -7.51 -2.65 9.06
CA ILE A 88 -7.05 -2.86 7.68
C ILE A 88 -5.53 -2.75 7.58
N ALA A 89 -4.94 -1.75 8.25
CA ALA A 89 -3.49 -1.55 8.28
C ALA A 89 -2.76 -2.78 8.82
N LYS A 90 -3.23 -3.32 9.95
CA LYS A 90 -2.65 -4.53 10.56
C LYS A 90 -2.86 -5.77 9.69
N GLU A 91 -4.06 -5.95 9.14
CA GLU A 91 -4.40 -7.10 8.31
C GLU A 91 -3.57 -7.13 7.02
N CYS A 92 -3.49 -6.01 6.31
CA CYS A 92 -2.76 -5.88 5.05
C CYS A 92 -1.24 -5.79 5.24
N GLY A 93 -0.78 -5.41 6.44
CA GLY A 93 0.62 -5.11 6.70
C GLY A 93 1.09 -3.87 5.95
N LEU A 94 0.29 -2.79 6.04
CA LEU A 94 0.58 -1.49 5.44
C LEU A 94 1.70 -0.79 6.18
N ASP A 95 2.55 -0.08 5.44
CA ASP A 95 3.66 0.70 6.02
C ASP A 95 3.24 2.16 6.29
N ILE A 96 2.36 2.70 5.45
CA ILE A 96 1.94 4.11 5.50
C ILE A 96 0.41 4.20 5.36
N LEU A 97 -0.18 5.12 6.11
CA LEU A 97 -1.60 5.48 6.00
C LEU A 97 -1.71 6.86 5.35
N GLN A 98 -2.50 6.96 4.29
CA GLN A 98 -2.82 8.20 3.59
C GLN A 98 -4.30 8.52 3.81
N PHE A 99 -4.56 9.65 4.44
CA PHE A 99 -5.90 10.20 4.63
C PHE A 99 -6.16 11.25 3.54
N HIS A 100 -7.29 11.12 2.85
CA HIS A 100 -7.64 11.95 1.68
C HIS A 100 -9.08 12.49 1.76
N GLY A 101 -9.69 12.45 2.94
CA GLY A 101 -10.96 13.09 3.24
C GLY A 101 -10.77 14.38 4.04
N ASP A 102 -11.69 14.61 4.96
CA ASP A 102 -11.79 15.77 5.84
C ASP A 102 -11.38 15.40 7.27
N GLU A 103 -10.52 14.39 7.42
CA GLU A 103 -10.07 13.92 8.72
C GLU A 103 -9.37 15.06 9.50
N SER A 104 -9.83 15.31 10.72
CA SER A 104 -9.25 16.38 11.55
C SER A 104 -7.87 15.98 12.09
N PRO A 105 -7.03 16.94 12.52
CA PRO A 105 -5.79 16.61 13.21
C PRO A 105 -6.01 15.74 14.45
N ALA A 106 -7.13 15.91 15.16
CA ALA A 106 -7.47 15.09 16.32
C ALA A 106 -7.72 13.62 15.96
N TYR A 107 -8.18 13.33 14.74
CA TYR A 107 -8.36 11.97 14.23
C TYR A 107 -7.00 11.23 14.06
N LEU A 108 -5.90 11.96 13.88
CA LEU A 108 -4.57 11.39 13.62
C LEU A 108 -3.79 11.00 14.89
N ASN A 109 -4.29 11.38 16.08
CA ASN A 109 -3.66 11.09 17.38
C ASN A 109 -4.07 9.70 17.91
#